data_AF-G9D4X1-F1
#
_entry.id   AF-G9D4X1-F1
#
_cell.length_a   1.000
_cell.length_b   1.000
_cell.length_c   1.000
_cell.angle_alpha   90.00
_cell.angle_beta   90.00
_cell.angle_gamma   90.00
#
_symmetry.space_group_name_H-M   'P 1'
#
loop_
_entity.id
_entity.type
_entity.pdbx_description
1 polymer ?
#
loop_
_entity_poly.entity_id
_entity_poly.type
_entity_poly.pdbx_seq_one_letter_code
_entity_poly.pdbx_strand_id
1 'polypeptide(L)'
;KDGQYEDDRQCDKFYECSDGAAVTKLCPDGLVFDPTIRKINKCDQPFNVDCGNRVELQPPKPSAQCPRRNGFFAHPDPTVCNIFLNCIEGEAIEVKCTAGLHFDEYSGTCVWPDTAGRQGCVAQEKKTKDGFECPKEQQVDAQGLAVAHPKFPHPNDCQRFYVCLNGIEPRDLGCQVGEVYNEESQKCDAPENV
;
A
#
# COMPACT_ATOMS: atom_id res chain seq x y z
N LYS A 1 15.48 11.31 -36.67
CA LYS A 1 15.86 12.39 -35.73
C LYS A 1 16.36 11.74 -34.46
N ASP A 2 17.33 12.35 -33.80
CA ASP A 2 17.83 11.80 -32.54
C ASP A 2 16.74 11.83 -31.47
N GLY A 3 16.74 10.82 -30.60
CA GLY A 3 15.74 10.67 -29.56
C GLY A 3 15.39 9.22 -29.27
N GLN A 4 14.40 9.04 -28.39
CA GLN A 4 13.91 7.74 -27.99
C GLN A 4 12.50 7.52 -28.52
N TYR A 5 12.22 6.30 -28.96
CA TYR A 5 10.98 5.93 -29.63
C TYR A 5 10.51 4.56 -29.14
N GLU A 6 9.21 4.43 -28.91
CA GLU A 6 8.57 3.17 -28.52
C GLU A 6 8.68 2.10 -29.63
N ASP A 7 8.71 0.83 -29.23
CA ASP A 7 8.45 -0.29 -30.12
C ASP A 7 6.95 -0.40 -30.45
N ASP A 8 6.60 -0.93 -31.61
CA ASP A 8 5.21 -1.00 -32.08
C ASP A 8 4.37 -2.09 -31.41
N ARG A 9 5.02 -3.07 -30.76
CA ARG A 9 4.36 -4.23 -30.15
C ARG A 9 4.75 -4.48 -28.71
N GLN A 10 5.98 -4.16 -28.34
CA GLN A 10 6.53 -4.47 -27.02
C GLN A 10 6.62 -3.23 -26.13
N CYS A 11 5.84 -3.19 -25.04
CA CYS A 11 5.70 -1.96 -24.26
C CYS A 11 6.96 -1.59 -23.47
N ASP A 12 7.77 -2.58 -23.08
CA ASP A 12 9.03 -2.39 -22.36
C ASP A 12 10.25 -2.27 -23.27
N LYS A 13 10.04 -2.19 -24.60
CA LYS A 13 11.11 -2.03 -25.60
C LYS A 13 11.05 -0.66 -26.24
N PHE A 14 12.22 -0.09 -26.46
CA PHE A 14 12.38 1.20 -27.10
C PHE A 14 13.68 1.27 -27.92
N TYR A 15 13.75 2.28 -28.77
CA TYR A 15 14.88 2.55 -29.65
C TYR A 15 15.51 3.88 -29.26
N GLU A 16 16.83 3.89 -29.12
CA GLU A 16 17.63 5.10 -28.97
C GLU A 16 18.29 5.42 -30.31
N CYS A 17 17.87 6.52 -30.93
CA CYS A 17 18.36 6.97 -32.22
C CYS A 17 19.39 8.09 -32.03
N SER A 18 20.57 7.92 -32.61
CA SER A 18 21.62 8.95 -32.72
C SER A 18 22.24 8.90 -34.10
N ASP A 19 22.35 10.04 -34.79
CA ASP A 19 22.96 10.17 -36.12
C ASP A 19 22.39 9.19 -37.15
N GLY A 20 21.10 8.90 -37.05
CA GLY A 20 20.40 7.96 -37.93
C GLY A 20 20.62 6.48 -37.62
N ALA A 21 21.42 6.14 -36.60
CA ALA A 21 21.58 4.78 -36.10
C ALA A 21 20.65 4.53 -34.90
N ALA A 22 19.83 3.48 -34.97
CA ALA A 22 18.94 3.06 -33.88
C ALA A 22 19.55 1.90 -33.09
N VAL A 23 19.58 2.03 -31.77
CA VAL A 23 19.99 0.98 -30.84
C VAL A 23 18.77 0.52 -30.05
N THR A 24 18.48 -0.78 -30.11
CA THR A 24 17.41 -1.39 -29.31
C THR A 24 17.79 -1.42 -27.84
N LYS A 25 16.84 -1.06 -26.97
CA LYS A 25 16.95 -1.11 -25.52
C LYS A 25 15.68 -1.73 -24.92
N LEU A 26 15.82 -2.25 -23.71
CA LEU A 26 14.72 -2.72 -22.88
C LEU A 26 14.70 -1.92 -21.59
N CYS A 27 13.51 -1.67 -21.07
CA CYS A 27 13.34 -1.22 -19.69
C CYS A 27 13.79 -2.32 -18.72
N PRO A 28 14.17 -1.96 -17.48
CA PRO A 28 14.38 -2.93 -16.41
C PRO A 28 13.17 -3.86 -16.29
N ASP A 29 13.41 -5.16 -16.05
CA ASP A 29 12.33 -6.15 -15.99
C ASP A 29 11.26 -5.74 -14.98
N GLY A 30 10.01 -5.66 -15.44
CA GLY A 30 8.87 -5.20 -14.65
C GLY A 30 8.47 -3.74 -14.86
N LEU A 31 9.25 -2.95 -15.62
CA LEU A 31 8.90 -1.58 -16.02
C LEU A 31 8.63 -1.53 -17.53
N VAL A 32 7.87 -0.53 -17.96
CA VAL A 32 7.50 -0.28 -19.37
C VAL A 32 7.93 1.10 -19.84
N PHE A 33 8.14 1.26 -21.15
CA PHE A 33 8.62 2.51 -21.73
C PHE A 33 7.49 3.53 -21.87
N ASP A 34 7.71 4.69 -21.24
CA ASP A 34 6.85 5.88 -21.36
C ASP A 34 7.35 6.80 -22.48
N PRO A 35 6.63 6.89 -23.62
CA PRO A 35 7.03 7.72 -24.76
C PRO A 35 6.86 9.23 -24.52
N THR A 36 6.18 9.63 -23.45
CA THR A 36 5.93 11.04 -23.11
C THR A 36 7.15 11.70 -22.45
N ILE A 37 8.00 10.92 -21.77
CA ILE A 37 9.17 11.41 -21.04
C ILE A 37 10.47 11.04 -21.77
N ARG A 38 10.84 11.85 -22.77
CA ARG A 38 11.95 11.57 -23.70
C ARG A 38 13.36 11.86 -23.16
N LYS A 39 13.51 12.32 -21.91
CA LYS A 39 14.81 12.81 -21.39
C LYS A 39 15.23 12.27 -20.02
N ILE A 40 14.32 11.87 -19.13
CA ILE A 40 14.61 11.40 -17.75
C ILE A 40 13.57 10.32 -17.40
N ASN A 41 13.94 9.24 -16.71
CA ASN A 41 13.01 8.20 -16.22
C ASN A 41 12.05 7.63 -17.29
N LYS A 42 12.61 7.21 -18.42
CA LYS A 42 11.91 6.62 -19.58
C LYS A 42 11.16 5.30 -19.33
N CYS A 43 11.28 4.72 -18.14
CA CYS A 43 10.68 3.46 -17.76
C CYS A 43 9.91 3.67 -16.46
N ASP A 44 8.64 3.31 -16.46
CA ASP A 44 7.76 3.47 -15.30
C ASP A 44 6.91 2.20 -15.13
N GLN A 45 6.11 2.18 -14.07
CA GLN A 45 5.21 1.09 -13.75
C GLN A 45 4.16 0.92 -14.85
N PRO A 46 3.73 -0.32 -15.17
CA PRO A 46 2.71 -0.58 -16.18
C PRO A 46 1.41 0.21 -16.00
N PHE A 47 1.01 0.48 -14.76
CA PHE A 47 -0.21 1.24 -14.45
C PHE A 47 -0.06 2.77 -14.63
N ASN A 48 1.15 3.29 -14.79
CA ASN A 48 1.42 4.70 -15.05
C ASN A 48 1.54 5.02 -16.55
N VAL A 49 1.65 3.99 -17.40
CA VAL A 49 1.97 4.16 -18.82
C VAL A 49 0.89 3.58 -19.71
N ASP A 50 0.40 4.38 -20.66
CA ASP A 50 -0.47 3.87 -21.71
C ASP A 50 0.33 3.09 -22.76
N CYS A 51 0.27 1.77 -22.67
CA CYS A 51 0.86 0.88 -23.68
C CYS A 51 0.06 0.84 -24.98
N GLY A 52 -1.21 1.26 -25.00
CA GLY A 52 -2.11 1.10 -26.13
C GLY A 52 -2.16 -0.36 -26.60
N ASN A 53 -1.79 -0.61 -27.86
CA ASN A 53 -1.76 -1.95 -28.45
C ASN A 53 -0.43 -2.70 -28.22
N ARG A 54 0.54 -2.10 -27.52
CA ARG A 54 1.83 -2.73 -27.23
C ARG A 54 1.67 -3.70 -26.07
N VAL A 55 1.27 -4.94 -26.35
CA VAL A 55 0.96 -5.94 -25.32
C VAL A 55 2.13 -6.86 -24.98
N GLU A 56 3.19 -6.87 -25.80
CA GLU A 56 4.35 -7.72 -25.59
C GLU A 56 5.25 -7.14 -24.49
N LEU A 57 5.92 -8.02 -23.73
CA LEU A 57 6.91 -7.67 -22.70
C LEU A 57 8.09 -8.62 -22.80
N GLN A 58 9.25 -8.24 -22.27
CA GLN A 58 10.37 -9.16 -22.14
C GLN A 58 10.01 -10.33 -21.20
N PRO A 59 10.67 -11.50 -21.35
CA PRO A 59 10.51 -12.61 -20.43
C PRO A 59 10.80 -12.17 -18.98
N PRO A 60 9.96 -12.60 -18.01
CA PRO A 60 10.15 -12.24 -16.61
C PRO A 60 11.48 -12.80 -16.08
N LYS A 61 12.13 -12.04 -15.19
CA LYS A 61 13.34 -12.45 -14.48
C LYS A 61 13.02 -12.53 -12.98
N PRO A 62 12.37 -13.62 -12.53
CA PRO A 62 11.92 -13.73 -11.16
C PRO A 62 13.09 -13.82 -10.18
N SER A 63 12.86 -13.39 -8.94
CA SER A 63 13.71 -13.64 -7.78
C SER A 63 12.98 -14.52 -6.76
N ALA A 64 13.49 -14.63 -5.53
CA ALA A 64 12.90 -15.46 -4.50
C ALA A 64 11.41 -15.13 -4.21
N GLN A 65 11.06 -13.83 -4.17
CA GLN A 65 9.72 -13.36 -3.82
C GLN A 65 9.07 -12.48 -4.90
N CYS A 66 9.84 -12.06 -5.90
CA CYS A 66 9.38 -11.14 -6.93
C CYS A 66 9.15 -11.88 -8.26
N PRO A 67 7.92 -11.87 -8.81
CA PRO A 67 7.64 -12.41 -10.15
C PRO A 67 8.45 -11.76 -11.27
N ARG A 68 8.75 -10.46 -11.13
CA ARG A 68 9.69 -9.69 -11.96
C ARG A 68 10.59 -8.86 -11.08
N ARG A 69 11.75 -8.41 -11.60
CA ARG A 69 12.70 -7.63 -10.78
C ARG A 69 12.12 -6.34 -10.20
N ASN A 70 11.20 -5.70 -10.91
CA ASN A 70 10.57 -4.47 -10.46
C ASN A 70 9.05 -4.58 -10.51
N GLY A 71 8.36 -3.94 -9.58
CA GLY A 71 6.91 -3.82 -9.62
C GLY A 71 6.26 -4.03 -8.26
N PHE A 72 4.95 -3.85 -8.25
CA PHE A 72 4.10 -4.09 -7.10
C PHE A 72 3.29 -5.36 -7.33
N PHE A 73 3.45 -6.33 -6.45
CA PHE A 73 2.83 -7.65 -6.59
C PHE A 73 2.02 -7.97 -5.36
N ALA A 74 0.91 -8.67 -5.53
CA ALA A 74 0.19 -9.16 -4.37
C ALA A 74 1.04 -10.12 -3.52
N HIS A 75 0.67 -10.25 -2.24
CA HIS A 75 1.30 -11.22 -1.36
C HIS A 75 1.17 -12.66 -1.93
N PRO A 76 2.22 -13.51 -1.81
CA PRO A 76 2.21 -14.87 -2.35
C PRO A 76 1.11 -15.76 -1.76
N ASP A 77 0.77 -15.54 -0.48
CA ASP A 77 -0.43 -16.12 0.12
C ASP A 77 -1.67 -15.37 -0.38
N PRO A 78 -2.57 -16.01 -1.15
CA PRO A 78 -3.74 -15.36 -1.71
C PRO A 78 -4.72 -14.86 -0.65
N THR A 79 -4.64 -15.39 0.58
CA THR A 79 -5.50 -14.99 1.70
C THR A 79 -5.07 -13.68 2.36
N VAL A 80 -3.84 -13.23 2.09
CA VAL A 80 -3.31 -11.95 2.57
C VAL A 80 -3.56 -10.90 1.49
N CYS A 81 -4.61 -10.10 1.67
CA CYS A 81 -5.03 -9.10 0.68
C CYS A 81 -4.57 -7.68 0.98
N ASN A 82 -4.18 -7.39 2.22
CA ASN A 82 -3.80 -6.06 2.67
C ASN A 82 -2.28 -5.87 2.81
N ILE A 83 -1.48 -6.86 2.40
CA ILE A 83 -0.03 -6.74 2.27
C ILE A 83 0.30 -7.01 0.80
N PHE A 84 1.24 -6.25 0.26
CA PHE A 84 1.78 -6.44 -1.08
C PHE A 84 3.31 -6.32 -1.05
N LEU A 85 3.95 -6.82 -2.09
CA LEU A 85 5.38 -6.78 -2.27
C LEU A 85 5.73 -5.63 -3.21
N ASN A 86 6.52 -4.67 -2.73
CA ASN A 86 7.23 -3.72 -3.57
C ASN A 86 8.60 -4.30 -3.90
N CYS A 87 8.78 -4.67 -5.17
CA CYS A 87 10.02 -5.26 -5.66
C CYS A 87 10.87 -4.19 -6.36
N ILE A 88 12.12 -4.06 -5.91
CA ILE A 88 13.11 -3.17 -6.51
C ILE A 88 14.36 -4.00 -6.80
N GLU A 89 14.71 -4.11 -8.08
CA GLU A 89 15.82 -4.93 -8.58
C GLU A 89 15.83 -6.40 -8.11
N GLY A 90 14.67 -6.94 -7.73
CA GLY A 90 14.47 -8.31 -7.25
C GLY A 90 14.47 -8.45 -5.73
N GLU A 91 14.67 -7.36 -4.99
CA GLU A 91 14.50 -7.31 -3.53
C GLU A 91 13.07 -6.93 -3.18
N ALA A 92 12.38 -7.78 -2.42
CA ALA A 92 11.01 -7.57 -2.00
C ALA A 92 10.94 -6.83 -0.66
N ILE A 93 10.14 -5.77 -0.61
CA ILE A 93 9.73 -5.10 0.62
C ILE A 93 8.24 -5.33 0.79
N GLU A 94 7.85 -5.91 1.92
CA GLU A 94 6.44 -6.01 2.29
C GLU A 94 5.90 -4.64 2.70
N VAL A 95 4.78 -4.25 2.08
CA VAL A 95 4.07 -3.01 2.37
C VAL A 95 2.66 -3.35 2.80
N LYS A 96 2.28 -2.90 4.00
CA LYS A 96 0.91 -3.06 4.52
C LYS A 96 0.05 -1.89 4.06
N CYS A 97 -1.08 -2.20 3.42
CA CYS A 97 -2.13 -1.23 3.14
C CYS A 97 -2.65 -0.57 4.43
N THR A 98 -3.21 0.63 4.29
CA THR A 98 -3.97 1.24 5.40
C THR A 98 -5.15 0.36 5.78
N ALA A 99 -5.62 0.54 7.02
CA ALA A 99 -6.62 -0.34 7.62
C ALA A 99 -7.86 -0.51 6.73
N GLY A 100 -8.25 -1.77 6.51
CA GLY A 100 -9.43 -2.13 5.71
C GLY A 100 -9.26 -2.04 4.19
N LEU A 101 -8.10 -1.62 3.67
CA LEU A 101 -7.84 -1.61 2.23
C LEU A 101 -7.13 -2.88 1.76
N HIS A 102 -7.43 -3.28 0.53
CA HIS A 102 -6.79 -4.39 -0.18
C HIS A 102 -5.93 -3.85 -1.31
N PHE A 103 -4.79 -4.49 -1.55
CA PHE A 103 -3.95 -4.17 -2.69
C PHE A 103 -4.63 -4.61 -3.99
N ASP A 104 -4.71 -3.67 -4.93
CA ASP A 104 -5.11 -3.91 -6.31
C ASP A 104 -3.89 -3.80 -7.23
N GLU A 105 -3.51 -4.93 -7.83
CA GLU A 105 -2.33 -5.03 -8.69
C GLU A 105 -2.52 -4.27 -10.01
N TYR A 106 -3.76 -4.06 -10.46
CA TYR A 106 -4.04 -3.34 -11.69
C TYR A 106 -3.77 -1.83 -11.56
N SER A 107 -4.21 -1.20 -10.47
CA SER A 107 -3.90 0.21 -10.19
C SER A 107 -2.55 0.40 -9.49
N GLY A 108 -1.97 -0.65 -8.92
CA GLY A 108 -0.76 -0.57 -8.08
C GLY A 108 -1.01 0.12 -6.75
N THR A 109 -2.26 0.18 -6.28
CA THR A 109 -2.64 0.92 -5.07
C THR A 109 -3.51 0.11 -4.11
N CYS A 110 -3.60 0.58 -2.87
CA CYS A 110 -4.55 0.02 -1.90
C CYS A 110 -5.92 0.67 -2.08
N VAL A 111 -6.93 -0.13 -2.36
CA VAL A 111 -8.31 0.28 -2.60
C VAL A 111 -9.28 -0.47 -1.69
N TRP A 112 -10.57 -0.11 -1.73
CA TRP A 112 -11.59 -0.83 -0.95
C TRP A 112 -11.70 -2.30 -1.39
N PRO A 113 -12.02 -3.24 -0.48
CA PRO A 113 -12.10 -4.67 -0.78
C PRO A 113 -12.96 -5.00 -2.00
N ASP A 114 -14.13 -4.35 -2.11
CA ASP A 114 -15.07 -4.56 -3.23
C ASP A 114 -14.48 -4.11 -4.58
N THR A 115 -13.62 -3.09 -4.57
CA THR A 115 -12.93 -2.59 -5.77
C THR A 115 -11.75 -3.46 -6.14
N ALA A 116 -10.98 -3.94 -5.15
CA ALA A 116 -9.82 -4.79 -5.39
C ALA A 116 -10.21 -6.15 -5.99
N GLY A 117 -11.44 -6.63 -5.75
CA GLY A 117 -11.95 -7.90 -6.29
C GLY A 117 -11.17 -9.14 -5.86
N ARG A 118 -10.32 -9.02 -4.82
CA ARG A 118 -9.49 -10.10 -4.27
C ARG A 118 -10.39 -11.13 -3.58
N GLN A 119 -10.21 -12.40 -3.92
CA GLN A 119 -10.95 -13.51 -3.33
C GLN A 119 -10.12 -14.23 -2.27
N GLY A 120 -10.79 -14.92 -1.33
CA GLY A 120 -10.11 -15.72 -0.31
C GLY A 120 -9.42 -14.91 0.79
N CYS A 121 -9.63 -13.58 0.83
CA CYS A 121 -9.08 -12.72 1.85
C CYS A 121 -9.51 -13.19 3.25
N VAL A 122 -8.54 -13.50 4.10
CA VAL A 122 -8.80 -13.70 5.52
C VAL A 122 -9.23 -12.35 6.07
N ALA A 123 -10.42 -12.30 6.66
CA ALA A 123 -10.80 -11.18 7.50
C ALA A 123 -9.73 -11.06 8.57
N GLN A 124 -8.91 -10.00 8.51
CA GLN A 124 -7.89 -9.80 9.52
C GLN A 124 -8.58 -9.80 10.87
N GLU A 125 -8.05 -10.58 11.82
CA GLU A 125 -8.45 -10.44 13.21
C GLU A 125 -8.18 -8.97 13.58
N LYS A 126 -9.25 -8.22 13.86
CA LYS A 126 -9.15 -6.82 14.25
C LYS A 126 -8.76 -6.74 15.72
N LYS A 127 -7.62 -7.37 16.03
CA LYS A 127 -7.01 -7.47 17.35
C LYS A 127 -5.66 -6.77 17.34
N THR A 128 -5.33 -6.09 18.42
CA THR A 128 -3.95 -5.63 18.67
C THR A 128 -3.05 -6.82 19.06
N LYS A 129 -1.74 -6.58 19.18
CA LYS A 129 -0.76 -7.63 19.56
C LYS A 129 -1.06 -8.27 20.92
N ASP A 130 -1.64 -7.49 21.81
CA ASP A 130 -2.09 -7.87 23.15
C ASP A 130 -3.57 -8.31 23.19
N GLY A 131 -4.23 -8.43 22.04
CA GLY A 131 -5.53 -9.08 21.89
C GLY A 131 -6.75 -8.18 22.06
N PHE A 132 -6.60 -6.86 22.15
CA PHE A 132 -7.72 -5.92 22.24
C PHE A 132 -8.50 -5.87 20.93
N GLU A 133 -9.83 -6.00 21.02
CA GLU A 133 -10.79 -5.82 19.93
C GLU A 133 -11.62 -4.58 20.17
N CYS A 134 -11.97 -3.89 19.09
CA CYS A 134 -12.93 -2.79 19.17
C CYS A 134 -14.30 -3.29 19.66
N PRO A 135 -14.88 -2.68 20.70
CA PRO A 135 -16.23 -2.98 21.14
C PRO A 135 -17.24 -2.79 20.01
N LYS A 136 -18.28 -3.64 19.97
CA LYS A 136 -19.32 -3.59 18.94
C LYS A 136 -20.32 -2.47 19.18
N GLU A 137 -20.43 -2.03 20.43
CA GLU A 137 -21.27 -0.91 20.83
C GLU A 137 -20.70 0.40 20.28
N GLN A 138 -21.51 1.12 19.50
CA GLN A 138 -21.14 2.40 18.93
C GLN A 138 -21.19 3.48 20.02
N GLN A 139 -20.04 4.08 20.34
CA GLN A 139 -20.02 5.24 21.23
C GLN A 139 -20.60 6.47 20.53
N VAL A 140 -21.34 7.26 21.29
CA VAL A 140 -21.91 8.52 20.85
C VAL A 140 -21.33 9.67 21.66
N ASP A 141 -21.20 10.84 21.04
CA ASP A 141 -20.79 12.05 21.73
C ASP A 141 -21.96 12.64 22.56
N ALA A 142 -21.70 13.78 23.20
CA ALA A 142 -22.70 14.48 24.03
C ALA A 142 -23.93 14.95 23.23
N GLN A 143 -23.86 14.98 21.90
CA GLN A 143 -24.93 15.36 20.99
C GLN A 143 -25.66 14.13 20.40
N GLY A 144 -25.25 12.92 20.80
CA GLY A 144 -25.82 11.66 20.30
C GLY A 144 -25.30 11.26 18.92
N LEU A 145 -24.26 11.91 18.40
CA LEU A 145 -23.64 11.55 17.13
C LEU A 145 -22.63 10.43 17.35
N ALA A 146 -22.57 9.47 16.43
CA ALA A 146 -21.62 8.37 16.51
C ALA A 146 -20.18 8.90 16.44
N VAL A 147 -19.36 8.51 17.42
CA VAL A 147 -17.93 8.81 17.42
C VAL A 147 -17.26 7.91 16.38
N ALA A 148 -16.67 8.51 15.35
CA ALA A 148 -16.02 7.75 14.27
C ALA A 148 -14.82 6.95 14.79
N HIS A 149 -14.10 7.48 15.78
CA HIS A 149 -12.85 6.89 16.32
C HIS A 149 -12.89 6.82 17.86
N PRO A 150 -13.70 5.93 18.45
CA PRO A 150 -13.79 5.82 19.90
C PRO A 150 -12.46 5.36 20.49
N LYS A 151 -12.17 5.82 21.70
CA LYS A 151 -10.92 5.57 22.39
C LYS A 151 -11.18 4.81 23.69
N PHE A 152 -10.26 3.93 24.05
CA PHE A 152 -10.40 3.04 25.20
C PHE A 152 -9.10 3.01 26.01
N PRO A 153 -9.17 3.01 27.35
CA PRO A 153 -7.97 2.93 28.18
C PRO A 153 -7.24 1.60 27.97
N HIS A 154 -5.92 1.61 28.05
CA HIS A 154 -5.12 0.39 28.01
C HIS A 154 -5.13 -0.29 29.40
N PRO A 155 -5.38 -1.62 29.50
CA PRO A 155 -5.66 -2.28 30.78
C PRO A 155 -4.46 -2.33 31.74
N ASN A 156 -3.24 -2.26 31.21
CA ASN A 156 -2.00 -2.47 31.97
C ASN A 156 -0.99 -1.31 31.85
N ASP A 157 -1.35 -0.21 31.19
CA ASP A 157 -0.42 0.91 30.94
C ASP A 157 -1.20 2.21 30.84
N CYS A 158 -1.15 3.04 31.88
CA CYS A 158 -1.90 4.30 31.93
C CYS A 158 -1.41 5.35 30.93
N GLN A 159 -0.20 5.22 30.39
CA GLN A 159 0.28 6.10 29.32
C GLN A 159 -0.32 5.73 27.96
N ARG A 160 -0.94 4.55 27.84
CA ARG A 160 -1.44 4.01 26.57
C ARG A 160 -2.95 3.94 26.51
N PHE A 161 -3.44 3.92 25.29
CA PHE A 161 -4.86 3.80 24.99
C PHE A 161 -5.06 3.23 23.59
N TYR A 162 -6.19 2.59 23.36
CA TYR A 162 -6.58 2.13 22.04
C TYR A 162 -7.46 3.17 21.34
N VAL A 163 -7.33 3.25 20.02
CA VAL A 163 -8.22 4.01 19.14
C VAL A 163 -8.79 3.06 18.11
N CYS A 164 -10.12 3.03 17.99
CA CYS A 164 -10.81 2.21 17.02
C CYS A 164 -11.14 3.01 15.76
N LEU A 165 -10.30 2.92 14.72
CA LEU A 165 -10.55 3.61 13.46
C LEU A 165 -11.85 3.06 12.83
N ASN A 166 -12.78 3.97 12.54
CA ASN A 166 -14.16 3.68 12.13
C ASN A 166 -14.89 2.64 13.01
N GLY A 167 -14.54 2.56 14.30
CA GLY A 167 -15.15 1.63 15.26
C GLY A 167 -14.75 0.16 15.07
N ILE A 168 -13.86 -0.16 14.12
CA ILE A 168 -13.56 -1.56 13.77
C ILE A 168 -12.08 -1.91 13.91
N GLU A 169 -11.17 -0.98 13.62
CA GLU A 169 -9.73 -1.27 13.58
C GLU A 169 -9.03 -0.70 14.81
N PRO A 170 -8.52 -1.54 15.73
CA PRO A 170 -7.85 -1.04 16.91
C PRO A 170 -6.41 -0.59 16.61
N ARG A 171 -6.02 0.54 17.19
CA ARG A 171 -4.66 1.08 17.19
C ARG A 171 -4.22 1.33 18.61
N ASP A 172 -3.11 0.74 18.99
CA ASP A 172 -2.49 0.94 20.28
C ASP A 172 -1.56 2.17 20.20
N LEU A 173 -1.94 3.25 20.89
CA LEU A 173 -1.26 4.55 20.91
C LEU A 173 -0.83 4.91 22.34
N GLY A 174 0.06 5.90 22.45
CA GLY A 174 0.55 6.42 23.72
C GLY A 174 0.49 7.94 23.79
N CYS A 175 0.35 8.44 25.00
CA CYS A 175 0.49 9.85 25.34
C CYS A 175 1.96 10.29 25.30
N GLN A 176 2.20 11.61 25.35
CA GLN A 176 3.58 12.11 25.43
C GLN A 176 4.22 11.72 26.78
N VAL A 177 5.55 11.79 26.84
CA VAL A 177 6.27 11.49 28.08
C VAL A 177 5.83 12.46 29.18
N GLY A 178 5.36 11.91 30.30
CA GLY A 178 4.84 12.68 31.43
C GLY A 178 3.32 12.86 31.44
N GLU A 179 2.62 12.43 30.39
CA GLU A 179 1.15 12.40 30.32
C GLU A 179 0.61 10.97 30.39
N VAL A 180 -0.64 10.84 30.82
CA VAL A 180 -1.42 9.60 30.88
C VAL A 180 -2.80 9.81 30.26
N TYR A 181 -3.43 8.73 29.80
CA TYR A 181 -4.72 8.81 29.14
C TYR A 181 -5.86 8.99 30.15
N ASN A 182 -6.58 10.10 30.02
CA ASN A 182 -7.79 10.40 30.78
C ASN A 182 -9.04 9.91 30.03
N GLU A 183 -9.76 8.96 30.62
CA GLU A 183 -10.98 8.38 30.03
C GLU A 183 -12.17 9.34 30.06
N GLU A 184 -12.31 10.18 31.09
CA GLU A 184 -13.41 11.15 31.20
C GLU A 184 -13.32 12.24 30.15
N SER A 185 -12.11 12.77 29.91
CA SER A 185 -11.86 13.83 28.93
C SER A 185 -11.51 13.29 27.53
N GLN A 186 -11.26 11.97 27.41
CA GLN A 186 -10.86 11.27 26.18
C GLN A 186 -9.56 11.83 25.56
N LYS A 187 -8.63 12.30 26.40
CA LYS A 187 -7.39 13.00 26.02
C LYS A 187 -6.22 12.58 26.91
N CYS A 188 -5.01 12.88 26.47
CA CYS A 188 -3.83 12.81 27.32
C CYS A 188 -3.82 14.01 28.27
N ASP A 189 -3.53 13.76 29.55
CA ASP A 189 -3.49 14.76 30.61
C ASP A 189 -2.34 14.44 31.59
N ALA A 190 -2.05 15.38 32.48
CA ALA A 190 -1.11 15.16 33.56
C ALA A 190 -1.64 14.08 34.52
N PRO A 191 -0.78 13.22 35.11
CA PRO A 191 -1.19 12.13 35.99
C PRO A 191 -2.07 12.53 37.18
N GLU A 192 -1.93 13.76 37.67
CA GLU A 192 -2.75 14.31 38.75
C GLU A 192 -4.22 14.58 38.36
N ASN A 193 -4.54 14.60 37.06
CA ASN A 193 -5.86 14.91 36.52
C ASN A 193 -6.62 13.66 36.04
N VAL A 194 -6.12 12.44 36.27
CA VAL A 194 -6.65 11.17 35.75
C VAL A 194 -7.09 10.23 36.85
#